data_AF-A0A2V8NDV6-F1
#
_entry.id   AF-A0A2V8NDV6-F1
#
_cell.length_a   1.000
_cell.length_b   1.000
_cell.length_c   1.000
_cell.angle_alpha   90.00
_cell.angle_beta   90.00
_cell.angle_gamma   90.00
#
_symmetry.space_group_name_H-M   'P 1'
#
loop_
_entity.id
_entity.type
_entity.pdbx_description
1 polymer ?
#
loop_
_entity_poly.entity_id
_entity_poly.type
_entity_poly.pdbx_seq_one_letter_code
_entity_poly.pdbx_strand_id
1 'polypeptide(L)'
;DRIDHVVVIDSVPGSRDPLRGDDSALAVIDAIESMPRTFASKSGFIEALVATGKTPALVQWLAQSVEKQGGRVRFMLDLHEVRALILDYFERDLWPVVEHPPGATRVHLVIGDRSDSYSPADRERAARISLSSDRVTVDVLPAGHWVHVDNPDGLLRKLLDYVDG
;
A
#
# COMPACT_ATOMS: atom_id res chain seq x y z
N ASP A 1 -10.11 4.68 23.10
CA ASP A 1 -8.78 4.17 22.70
C ASP A 1 -7.90 5.32 22.23
N ARG A 2 -6.69 5.42 22.77
CA ARG A 2 -5.70 6.44 22.41
C ARG A 2 -4.62 5.74 21.58
N ILE A 3 -4.25 6.33 20.44
CA ILE A 3 -3.15 5.84 19.61
C ILE A 3 -1.87 6.52 20.08
N ASP A 4 -0.95 5.76 20.65
CA ASP A 4 0.32 6.32 21.15
C ASP A 4 1.35 6.45 20.01
N HIS A 5 1.43 5.45 19.12
CA HIS A 5 2.38 5.44 18.00
C HIS A 5 1.67 5.13 16.67
N VAL A 6 2.08 5.84 15.62
CA VAL A 6 1.75 5.54 14.23
C VAL A 6 3.05 5.30 13.49
N VAL A 7 3.21 4.12 12.88
CA VAL A 7 4.36 3.82 12.02
C VAL A 7 3.88 3.74 10.58
N VAL A 8 4.42 4.60 9.72
CA VAL A 8 4.11 4.64 8.29
C VAL A 8 5.31 4.07 7.54
N ILE A 9 5.09 2.95 6.87
CA ILE A 9 6.15 2.22 6.16
C ILE A 9 6.01 2.48 4.66
N ASP A 10 6.94 3.27 4.12
CA ASP A 10 7.10 3.60 2.71
C ASP A 10 5.81 3.97 1.95
N SER A 11 4.90 4.62 2.67
CA SER A 11 3.67 5.18 2.13
C SER A 11 3.69 6.68 2.38
N VAL A 12 3.60 7.46 1.31
CA VAL A 12 3.65 8.92 1.40
C VAL A 12 2.34 9.46 2.01
N PRO A 13 2.38 10.42 2.96
CA PRO A 13 1.17 10.97 3.57
C PRO A 13 0.37 11.88 2.65
N GLY A 14 1.02 12.46 1.64
CA GLY A 14 0.40 13.41 0.73
C GLY A 14 -0.40 12.77 -0.39
N SER A 15 -1.37 13.53 -0.89
CA SER A 15 -2.12 13.20 -2.10
C SER A 15 -1.18 13.07 -3.30
N ARG A 16 -1.48 12.13 -4.21
CA ARG A 16 -0.74 11.96 -5.47
C ARG A 16 -1.64 11.37 -6.54
N ASP A 17 -1.28 11.59 -7.80
CA ASP A 17 -1.99 10.94 -8.90
C ASP A 17 -1.89 9.41 -8.78
N PRO A 18 -2.99 8.68 -9.04
CA PRO A 18 -2.94 7.23 -9.08
C PRO A 18 -1.90 6.74 -10.08
N LEU A 19 -1.11 5.74 -9.65
CA LEU A 19 -0.12 5.10 -10.51
C LEU A 19 -0.79 4.56 -11.78
N ARG A 20 -0.25 4.94 -12.93
CA ARG A 20 -0.73 4.52 -14.25
C ARG A 20 0.26 3.52 -14.83
N GLY A 21 -0.19 2.28 -15.00
CA GLY A 21 0.58 1.19 -15.58
C GLY A 21 -0.25 -0.08 -15.66
N ASP A 22 0.12 -0.99 -16.55
CA ASP A 22 -0.65 -2.21 -16.82
C ASP A 22 -0.79 -3.12 -15.58
N ASP A 23 0.19 -3.09 -14.68
CA ASP A 23 0.17 -3.83 -13.42
C ASP A 23 -0.25 -2.98 -12.21
N SER A 24 -0.74 -1.75 -12.42
CA SER A 24 -1.30 -0.93 -11.34
C SER A 24 -2.53 -1.60 -10.73
N ALA A 25 -2.79 -1.35 -9.45
CA ALA A 25 -3.96 -1.90 -8.76
C ALA A 25 -5.28 -1.54 -9.48
N LEU A 26 -5.40 -0.31 -10.00
CA LEU A 26 -6.57 0.12 -10.77
C LEU A 26 -6.69 -0.65 -12.11
N ALA A 27 -5.60 -0.87 -12.84
CA ALA A 27 -5.61 -1.65 -14.07
C ALA A 27 -5.90 -3.15 -13.83
N VAL A 28 -5.57 -3.68 -12.65
CA VAL A 28 -5.98 -5.03 -12.22
C VAL A 28 -7.47 -5.07 -11.91
N ILE A 29 -8.00 -4.07 -11.22
CA ILE A 29 -9.43 -3.94 -10.95
C ILE A 29 -10.21 -3.86 -12.27
N ASP A 30 -9.80 -2.98 -13.19
CA ASP A 30 -10.43 -2.82 -14.51
C ASP A 30 -10.46 -4.15 -15.28
N ALA A 31 -9.36 -4.90 -15.27
CA ALA A 31 -9.27 -6.21 -15.92
C ALA A 31 -10.27 -7.20 -15.32
N ILE A 32 -10.35 -7.32 -13.99
CA ILE A 32 -11.27 -8.25 -13.34
C ILE A 32 -12.73 -7.82 -13.53
N GLU A 33 -13.04 -6.53 -13.46
CA GLU A 33 -14.40 -6.01 -13.67
C GLU A 33 -14.89 -6.17 -15.12
N SER A 34 -13.98 -6.24 -16.10
CA SER A 34 -14.32 -6.53 -17.50
C SER A 34 -14.75 -7.98 -17.75
N MET A 35 -14.46 -8.88 -16.81
CA MET A 35 -14.76 -10.31 -16.92
C MET A 35 -16.11 -10.68 -16.26
N PRO A 36 -16.64 -11.90 -16.50
CA PRO A 36 -17.80 -12.38 -15.77
C PRO A 36 -17.59 -12.36 -14.24
N ARG A 37 -18.64 -12.00 -13.48
CA ARG A 37 -18.59 -11.97 -12.01
C ARG A 37 -18.36 -13.35 -11.37
N THR A 38 -18.74 -14.42 -12.06
CA THR A 38 -18.59 -15.81 -11.58
C THR A 38 -18.16 -16.74 -12.71
N PHE A 39 -17.39 -17.77 -12.38
CA PHE A 39 -16.84 -18.77 -13.29
C PHE A 39 -17.25 -20.18 -12.86
N ALA A 40 -17.24 -21.13 -13.80
CA ALA A 40 -17.52 -22.53 -13.46
C ALA A 40 -16.41 -23.16 -12.59
N SER A 41 -15.17 -22.69 -12.74
CA SER A 41 -14.01 -23.22 -12.02
C SER A 41 -12.92 -22.15 -11.87
N LYS A 42 -11.97 -22.39 -10.96
CA LYS A 42 -10.78 -21.55 -10.80
C LYS A 42 -9.94 -21.50 -12.08
N SER A 43 -9.87 -22.60 -12.84
CA SER A 43 -9.19 -22.63 -14.14
C SER A 43 -9.85 -21.68 -15.14
N GLY A 44 -11.19 -21.61 -15.18
CA GLY A 44 -11.90 -20.66 -16.04
C GLY A 44 -11.65 -19.20 -15.68
N PHE A 45 -11.51 -18.88 -14.39
CA PHE A 45 -11.08 -17.55 -13.94
C PHE A 45 -9.65 -17.22 -14.43
N ILE A 46 -8.73 -18.17 -14.28
CA ILE A 46 -7.33 -18.03 -14.73
C ILE A 46 -7.27 -17.77 -16.25
N GLU A 47 -7.98 -18.58 -17.05
CA GLU A 47 -8.00 -18.45 -18.50
C GLU A 47 -8.53 -17.07 -18.94
N ALA A 48 -9.62 -16.60 -18.34
CA ALA A 48 -10.17 -15.29 -18.63
C ALA A 48 -9.20 -14.16 -18.27
N LEU A 49 -8.50 -14.27 -17.13
CA LEU A 49 -7.56 -13.26 -16.69
C LEU A 49 -6.29 -13.24 -17.56
N VAL A 50 -5.80 -14.39 -18.03
CA VAL A 50 -4.71 -14.46 -19.03
C VAL A 50 -5.10 -13.75 -20.32
N ALA A 51 -6.36 -13.88 -20.76
CA ALA A 51 -6.85 -13.21 -21.96
C ALA A 51 -6.85 -11.67 -21.85
N THR A 52 -6.76 -11.11 -20.64
CA THR A 52 -6.58 -9.66 -20.42
C THR A 52 -5.13 -9.18 -20.57
N GLY A 53 -4.19 -10.08 -20.87
CA GLY A 53 -2.77 -9.76 -21.09
C GLY A 53 -1.92 -9.62 -19.82
N LYS A 54 -2.47 -9.94 -18.64
CA LYS A 54 -1.71 -9.91 -17.38
C LYS A 54 -0.63 -10.98 -17.32
N THR A 55 0.44 -10.68 -16.59
CA THR A 55 1.59 -11.60 -16.45
C THR A 55 1.17 -12.91 -15.76
N PRO A 56 1.80 -14.06 -16.10
CA PRO A 56 1.49 -15.33 -15.47
C PRO A 56 1.63 -15.32 -13.94
N ALA A 57 2.63 -14.62 -13.41
CA ALA A 57 2.85 -14.51 -11.97
C ALA A 57 1.69 -13.78 -11.27
N LEU A 58 1.25 -12.65 -11.84
CA LEU A 58 0.12 -11.88 -11.32
C LEU A 58 -1.19 -12.67 -11.38
N VAL A 59 -1.45 -13.37 -12.49
CA VAL A 59 -2.62 -14.23 -12.66
C VAL A 59 -2.67 -15.30 -11.56
N GLN A 60 -1.56 -16.01 -11.33
CA GLN A 60 -1.51 -17.07 -10.32
C GLN A 60 -1.69 -16.53 -8.91
N TRP A 61 -1.11 -15.35 -8.61
CA TRP A 61 -1.30 -14.68 -7.34
C TRP A 61 -2.77 -14.27 -7.13
N LEU A 62 -3.42 -13.62 -8.10
CA LEU A 62 -4.83 -13.23 -8.03
C LEU A 62 -5.75 -14.45 -7.87
N ALA A 63 -5.42 -15.56 -8.53
CA ALA A 63 -6.19 -16.80 -8.41
C ALA A 63 -6.19 -17.40 -6.99
N GLN A 64 -5.30 -16.97 -6.10
CA GLN A 64 -5.35 -17.35 -4.67
C GLN A 64 -6.53 -16.72 -3.93
N SER A 65 -7.08 -15.61 -4.45
CA SER A 65 -8.21 -14.87 -3.89
C SER A 65 -9.55 -15.24 -4.54
N VAL A 66 -9.71 -16.50 -4.96
CA VAL A 66 -10.94 -17.02 -5.57
C VAL A 66 -11.63 -17.97 -4.60
N GLU A 67 -12.93 -17.77 -4.40
CA GLU A 67 -13.76 -18.56 -3.49
C GLU A 67 -14.90 -19.28 -4.22
N LYS A 68 -15.47 -20.31 -3.59
CA LYS A 68 -16.64 -21.04 -4.11
C LYS A 68 -17.93 -20.33 -3.70
N GLN A 69 -18.85 -20.15 -4.65
CA GLN A 69 -20.18 -19.60 -4.42
C GLN A 69 -21.21 -20.38 -5.26
N GLY A 70 -22.11 -21.13 -4.60
CA GLY A 70 -23.22 -21.81 -5.29
C GLY A 70 -22.80 -22.76 -6.42
N GLY A 71 -21.73 -23.54 -6.22
CA GLY A 71 -21.18 -24.46 -7.24
C GLY A 71 -20.35 -23.78 -8.34
N ARG A 72 -20.21 -22.46 -8.29
CA ARG A 72 -19.34 -21.63 -9.13
C ARG A 72 -18.20 -21.07 -8.30
N VAL A 73 -17.33 -20.28 -8.91
CA VAL A 73 -16.29 -19.52 -8.22
C VAL A 73 -16.38 -18.02 -8.56
N ARG A 74 -15.90 -17.17 -7.66
CA ARG A 74 -15.78 -15.72 -7.86
C ARG A 74 -14.50 -15.18 -7.25
N PHE A 75 -14.10 -13.98 -7.66
CA PHE A 75 -13.09 -13.22 -6.91
C PHE A 75 -13.68 -12.80 -5.56
N MET A 76 -12.90 -12.98 -4.50
CA MET A 76 -13.36 -12.84 -3.11
C MET A 76 -13.66 -11.38 -2.75
N LEU A 77 -12.83 -10.45 -3.21
CA LEU A 77 -12.90 -9.04 -2.84
C LEU A 77 -14.04 -8.31 -3.58
N ASP A 78 -14.67 -7.36 -2.89
CA ASP A 78 -15.52 -6.37 -3.53
C ASP A 78 -14.64 -5.31 -4.19
N LEU A 79 -14.52 -5.39 -5.51
CA LEU A 79 -13.65 -4.51 -6.27
C LEU A 79 -14.15 -3.07 -6.36
N HIS A 80 -15.45 -2.83 -6.14
CA HIS A 80 -15.99 -1.48 -6.08
C HIS A 80 -15.50 -0.76 -4.83
N GLU A 81 -15.59 -1.42 -3.68
CA GLU A 81 -15.11 -0.90 -2.40
C GLU A 81 -13.59 -0.75 -2.41
N VAL A 82 -12.85 -1.74 -2.93
CA VAL A 82 -11.39 -1.64 -3.05
C VAL A 82 -10.98 -0.47 -3.95
N ARG A 83 -11.69 -0.24 -5.06
CA ARG A 83 -11.45 0.93 -5.92
C ARG A 83 -11.67 2.23 -5.16
N ALA A 84 -12.76 2.34 -4.40
CA ALA A 84 -13.06 3.54 -3.61
C ALA A 84 -11.95 3.82 -2.58
N LEU A 85 -11.47 2.79 -1.87
CA LEU A 85 -10.36 2.91 -0.92
C LEU A 85 -9.05 3.36 -1.59
N ILE A 86 -8.72 2.81 -2.76
CA ILE A 86 -7.51 3.19 -3.49
C ILE A 86 -7.59 4.64 -3.97
N LEU A 87 -8.74 5.08 -4.47
CA LEU A 87 -8.92 6.45 -4.92
C LEU A 87 -8.88 7.46 -3.77
N ASP A 88 -9.54 7.16 -2.64
CA ASP A 88 -9.45 7.99 -1.43
C ASP A 88 -7.99 8.09 -0.94
N TYR A 89 -7.24 6.99 -0.93
CA TYR A 89 -5.81 6.98 -0.60
C TYR A 89 -5.00 7.95 -1.46
N PHE A 90 -5.27 8.00 -2.77
CA PHE A 90 -4.56 8.90 -3.69
C PHE A 90 -5.00 10.37 -3.56
N GLU A 91 -6.27 10.62 -3.23
CA GLU A 91 -6.81 11.96 -3.06
C GLU A 91 -6.42 12.61 -1.73
N ARG A 92 -6.23 11.82 -0.67
CA ARG A 92 -6.11 12.33 0.69
C ARG A 92 -4.74 12.89 1.01
N ASP A 93 -4.70 14.16 1.42
CA ASP A 93 -3.50 14.78 2.02
C ASP A 93 -3.53 14.66 3.56
N LEU A 94 -2.63 13.85 4.09
CA LEU A 94 -2.44 13.63 5.52
C LEU A 94 -1.16 14.29 6.07
N TRP A 95 -0.43 15.07 5.27
CA TRP A 95 0.69 15.84 5.79
C TRP A 95 0.35 16.72 7.00
N PRO A 96 -0.83 17.38 7.10
CA PRO A 96 -1.20 18.13 8.29
C PRO A 96 -1.20 17.29 9.58
N VAL A 97 -1.54 16.00 9.50
CA VAL A 97 -1.51 15.06 10.63
C VAL A 97 -0.08 14.72 11.03
N VAL A 98 0.82 14.60 10.06
CA VAL A 98 2.25 14.38 10.32
C VAL A 98 2.90 15.62 10.90
N GLU A 99 2.58 16.80 10.39
CA GLU A 99 3.09 18.09 10.89
C GLU A 99 2.61 18.39 12.31
N HIS A 100 1.35 18.04 12.61
CA HIS A 100 0.72 18.29 13.90
C HIS A 100 0.03 17.02 14.41
N PRO A 101 0.80 16.02 14.90
CA PRO A 101 0.19 14.79 15.39
C PRO A 101 -0.79 15.09 16.53
N PRO A 102 -1.95 14.41 16.59
CA PRO A 102 -2.98 14.71 17.58
C PRO A 102 -2.54 14.28 19.00
N GLY A 103 -2.85 15.10 20.00
CA GLY A 103 -2.57 14.77 21.40
C GLY A 103 -1.10 14.43 21.66
N ALA A 104 -0.86 13.28 22.30
CA ALA A 104 0.48 12.77 22.60
C ALA A 104 1.01 11.79 21.54
N THR A 105 0.29 11.57 20.44
CA THR A 105 0.68 10.59 19.42
C THR A 105 2.03 10.94 18.81
N ARG A 106 2.86 9.92 18.60
CA ARG A 106 4.12 9.97 17.86
C ARG A 106 3.95 9.35 16.48
N VAL A 107 4.54 9.95 15.46
CA VAL A 107 4.49 9.50 14.07
C VAL A 107 5.89 9.16 13.60
N HIS A 108 6.07 7.95 13.10
CA HIS A 108 7.34 7.43 12.63
C HIS A 108 7.24 7.13 11.14
N LEU A 109 7.99 7.84 10.32
CA LEU A 109 8.08 7.60 8.88
C LEU A 109 9.29 6.73 8.58
N VAL A 110 9.07 5.51 8.10
CA VAL A 110 10.13 4.59 7.67
C VAL A 110 10.14 4.57 6.14
N ILE A 111 11.22 5.06 5.53
CA ILE A 111 11.29 5.31 4.08
C ILE A 111 12.41 4.46 3.46
N GLY A 112 12.13 3.77 2.35
CA GLY A 112 13.17 3.10 1.57
C GLY A 112 14.05 4.10 0.83
N ASP A 113 15.37 3.97 0.90
CA ASP A 113 16.33 4.84 0.19
C ASP A 113 16.20 4.77 -1.33
N ARG A 114 15.82 3.61 -1.86
CA ARG A 114 15.59 3.33 -3.29
C ARG A 114 14.12 3.34 -3.68
N SER A 115 13.23 3.73 -2.76
CA SER A 115 11.79 3.81 -3.07
C SER A 115 11.44 5.08 -3.83
N ASP A 116 10.63 4.91 -4.88
CA ASP A 116 10.04 6.01 -5.64
C ASP A 116 8.70 6.51 -5.03
N SER A 117 8.26 5.93 -3.90
CA SER A 117 7.00 6.35 -3.25
C SER A 117 7.03 7.79 -2.73
N TYR A 118 8.21 8.26 -2.28
CA TYR A 118 8.42 9.62 -1.80
C TYR A 118 9.22 10.40 -2.83
N SER A 119 8.66 11.50 -3.34
CA SER A 119 9.40 12.44 -4.17
C SER A 119 10.53 13.13 -3.38
N PRO A 120 11.52 13.74 -4.04
CA PRO A 120 12.53 14.55 -3.36
C PRO A 120 11.92 15.62 -2.44
N ALA A 121 10.84 16.27 -2.89
CA ALA A 121 10.12 17.27 -2.10
C ALA A 121 9.44 16.69 -0.85
N ASP A 122 8.88 15.47 -0.95
CA ASP A 122 8.30 14.76 0.19
C ASP A 122 9.36 14.39 1.23
N ARG A 123 10.54 13.95 0.77
CA ARG A 123 11.68 13.62 1.63
C ARG A 123 12.20 14.85 2.36
N GLU A 124 12.34 15.97 1.66
CA GLU A 124 12.71 17.26 2.26
C GLU A 124 11.65 17.75 3.26
N ARG A 125 10.36 17.58 2.95
CA ARG A 125 9.27 17.93 3.86
C ARG A 125 9.31 17.08 5.14
N ALA A 126 9.43 15.76 5.01
CA ALA A 126 9.57 14.84 6.13
C ALA A 126 10.75 15.22 7.04
N ALA A 127 11.94 15.43 6.45
CA ALA A 127 13.14 15.80 7.18
C ALA A 127 12.98 17.12 7.95
N ARG A 128 12.33 18.12 7.35
CA ARG A 128 12.05 19.39 8.02
C ARG A 128 11.13 19.22 9.23
N ILE A 129 10.09 18.39 9.09
CA ILE A 129 9.13 18.13 10.18
C ILE A 129 9.82 17.41 11.34
N SER A 130 10.66 16.41 11.08
CA SER A 130 11.39 15.70 12.13
C SER A 130 12.40 16.58 12.86
N LEU A 131 12.89 17.65 12.23
CA LEU A 131 13.74 18.64 12.88
C LEU A 131 12.94 19.64 13.74
N SER A 132 11.66 19.84 13.44
CA SER A 132 10.80 20.81 14.14
C SER A 132 9.86 20.18 15.17
N SER A 133 9.78 18.86 15.25
CA SER A 133 8.87 18.13 16.15
C SER A 133 9.55 16.89 16.72
N ASP A 134 9.64 16.80 18.03
CA ASP A 134 10.16 15.63 18.77
C ASP A 134 9.21 14.42 18.73
N ARG A 135 7.97 14.62 18.25
CA ARG A 135 6.96 13.57 18.08
C ARG A 135 6.98 12.95 16.69
N VAL A 136 7.86 13.40 15.80
CA VAL A 136 7.97 12.88 14.43
C VAL A 136 9.37 12.38 14.17
N THR A 137 9.51 11.11 13.80
CA THR A 137 10.80 10.55 13.36
C THR A 137 10.76 10.20 11.89
N VAL A 138 11.92 10.29 11.26
CA VAL A 138 12.14 9.87 9.87
C VAL A 138 13.34 8.95 9.84
N ASP A 139 13.12 7.71 9.42
CA ASP A 139 14.12 6.66 9.38
C ASP A 139 14.25 6.14 7.95
N VAL A 140 15.40 6.40 7.33
CA VAL A 140 15.69 5.96 5.97
C VAL A 140 16.46 4.64 6.02
N LEU A 141 15.94 3.60 5.36
CA LEU A 141 16.51 2.26 5.34
C LEU A 141 16.99 1.86 3.93
N PRO A 142 18.05 1.03 3.81
CA PRO A 142 18.54 0.55 2.52
C PRO A 142 17.59 -0.46 1.85
N ALA A 143 16.47 0.02 1.32
CA ALA A 143 15.35 -0.75 0.78
C ALA A 143 14.65 -0.03 -0.38
N GLY A 144 14.01 -0.80 -1.27
CA GLY A 144 13.01 -0.28 -2.20
C GLY A 144 11.64 -0.12 -1.54
N HIS A 145 10.57 -0.15 -2.33
CA HIS A 145 9.21 0.03 -1.82
C HIS A 145 8.79 -1.04 -0.80
N TRP A 146 9.26 -2.27 -1.01
CA TRP A 146 8.94 -3.43 -0.17
C TRP A 146 9.91 -3.50 1.02
N VAL A 147 9.90 -2.50 1.89
CA VAL A 147 10.86 -2.38 3.01
C VAL A 147 10.93 -3.65 3.87
N HIS A 148 9.79 -4.29 4.12
CA HIS A 148 9.72 -5.54 4.90
C HIS A 148 10.30 -6.77 4.18
N VAL A 149 10.44 -6.73 2.84
CA VAL A 149 11.08 -7.77 2.04
C VAL A 149 12.57 -7.47 1.90
N ASP A 150 12.90 -6.22 1.56
CA ASP A 150 14.26 -5.80 1.22
C ASP A 150 15.15 -5.64 2.46
N ASN A 151 14.58 -5.20 3.59
CA ASN A 151 15.31 -5.00 4.84
C ASN A 151 14.44 -5.29 6.09
N PRO A 152 14.00 -6.55 6.27
CA PRO A 152 13.16 -6.96 7.40
C PRO A 152 13.82 -6.67 8.76
N ASP A 153 15.11 -6.96 8.91
CA ASP A 153 15.84 -6.76 10.17
C ASP A 153 16.01 -5.28 10.52
N GLY A 154 16.23 -4.43 9.52
CA GLY A 154 16.27 -2.98 9.67
C GLY A 154 14.94 -2.43 10.14
N LEU A 155 13.85 -2.85 9.50
CA LEU A 155 12.49 -2.46 9.86
C LEU A 155 12.13 -2.93 11.28
N LEU A 156 12.40 -4.19 11.60
CA LEU A 156 12.09 -4.74 12.93
C LEU A 156 12.80 -3.97 14.04
N ARG A 157 14.09 -3.65 13.85
CA ARG A 157 14.84 -2.86 14.84
C ARG A 157 14.19 -1.50 15.10
N LYS A 158 13.76 -0.80 14.04
CA LYS A 158 13.07 0.48 14.18
C LYS A 158 11.75 0.36 14.91
N LEU A 159 10.95 -0.67 14.59
CA LEU A 159 9.70 -0.93 15.30
C LEU A 159 9.92 -1.15 16.79
N LEU A 160 10.97 -1.89 17.18
CA LEU A 160 11.33 -2.09 18.58
C LEU A 160 11.77 -0.79 19.25
N ASP A 161 12.64 0.00 18.60
CA ASP A 161 13.11 1.29 19.11
C ASP A 161 11.95 2.26 19.43
N TYR A 162 10.84 2.21 18.67
CA TYR A 162 9.68 3.08 18.89
C TYR A 162 8.80 2.66 20.06
N VAL A 163 8.73 1.37 20.36
CA VAL A 163 7.82 0.81 21.37
C VAL A 163 8.52 0.67 22.72
N ASP A 164 9.83 0.44 22.72
CA ASP A 164 10.64 0.25 23.93
C ASP A 164 11.23 1.56 24.49
N GLY A 165 11.12 2.68 23.75
CA GLY A 165 11.68 3.99 24.11
C GLY A 165 10.64 5.04 24.50
#